data_AF-A0A9W5B7B0-F1
#
_entry.id   AF-A0A9W5B7B0-F1
#
_cell.length_a   1.000
_cell.length_b   1.000
_cell.length_c   1.000
_cell.angle_alpha   90.00
_cell.angle_beta   90.00
_cell.angle_gamma   90.00
#
_symmetry.space_group_name_H-M   'P 1'
#
loop_
_entity.id
_entity.type
_entity.pdbx_description
1 polymer ?
#
loop_
_entity_poly.entity_id
_entity_poly.type
_entity_poly.pdbx_seq_one_letter_code
_entity_poly.pdbx_strand_id
1 'polypeptide(L)'
;MLHCMDSLTPAAPITSAWSPRLPSWTRPHGRDISEADAAFAAGIALKSLDDLIRANPPWIGCWRDRLALKSATVAAKMLGRNEEEHALRDAILLTTTGDDPGPGGKLFLATRMLARQSATITTPFVKEVAALLGMTWGDSLASIPDIVDSANQSERAAPFAVADLITAISAVRPDAEVMALGLADVMLTCKLNWPKPVPLLLPERFGPRSAPSAVAGVSGRASRPIRKRSAWR
;
A
#
# COMPACT_ATOMS: atom_id res chain seq x y z
N MET A 1 35.13 -26.08 -33.94
CA MET A 1 35.21 -25.31 -32.68
C MET A 1 33.83 -25.41 -32.03
N LEU A 2 33.75 -26.17 -30.93
CA LEU A 2 32.51 -26.58 -30.27
C LEU A 2 32.07 -25.56 -29.21
N HIS A 3 30.77 -25.26 -29.24
CA HIS A 3 29.88 -24.78 -28.18
C HIS A 3 30.52 -24.16 -26.93
N CYS A 4 30.43 -22.83 -26.80
CA CYS A 4 30.46 -22.18 -25.50
C CYS A 4 29.07 -22.38 -24.86
N MET A 5 29.05 -23.04 -23.71
CA MET A 5 27.86 -23.36 -22.94
C MET A 5 27.69 -22.24 -21.92
N ASP A 6 26.65 -21.41 -22.10
CA ASP A 6 26.28 -20.38 -21.13
C ASP A 6 26.02 -21.04 -19.78
N SER A 7 26.97 -20.87 -18.86
CA SER A 7 26.90 -21.44 -17.53
C SER A 7 25.85 -20.66 -16.74
N LEU A 8 24.66 -21.26 -16.56
CA LEU A 8 23.64 -20.76 -15.63
C LEU A 8 24.29 -20.63 -14.25
N THR A 9 24.47 -19.38 -13.82
CA THR A 9 25.00 -19.06 -12.50
C THR A 9 24.14 -19.78 -11.44
N PRO A 10 24.74 -20.56 -10.51
CA PRO A 10 23.97 -21.24 -9.48
C PRO A 10 23.17 -20.20 -8.69
N ALA A 11 21.85 -20.37 -8.63
CA ALA A 11 21.00 -19.52 -7.82
C ALA A 11 21.49 -19.61 -6.36
N ALA A 12 21.93 -18.49 -5.80
CA ALA A 12 22.30 -18.41 -4.39
C ALA A 12 21.13 -18.97 -3.55
N PRO A 13 21.40 -19.77 -2.50
CA PRO A 13 20.35 -20.30 -1.66
C PRO A 13 19.49 -19.13 -1.18
N ILE A 14 18.19 -19.19 -1.46
CA ILE A 14 17.23 -18.20 -0.98
C ILE A 14 17.19 -18.40 0.53
N THR A 15 18.00 -17.66 1.27
CA THR A 15 17.85 -17.56 2.71
C THR A 15 16.43 -17.12 2.94
N SER A 16 15.62 -17.95 3.61
CA SER A 16 14.22 -17.64 3.87
C SER A 16 14.17 -16.34 4.68
N ALA A 17 13.92 -15.22 3.98
CA ALA A 17 13.63 -13.92 4.58
C ALA A 17 12.28 -13.92 5.32
N TRP A 18 11.61 -15.07 5.35
CA TRP A 18 10.30 -15.25 5.94
C TRP A 18 10.43 -15.57 7.43
N SER A 19 9.84 -14.73 8.28
CA SER A 19 9.66 -15.03 9.70
C SER A 19 8.92 -16.36 9.84
N PRO A 20 9.45 -17.34 10.60
CA PRO A 20 8.81 -18.64 10.75
C PRO A 20 7.34 -18.43 11.13
N ARG A 21 6.43 -19.15 10.45
CA ARG A 21 5.00 -19.08 10.77
C ARG A 21 4.84 -19.44 12.23
N LEU A 22 4.50 -18.44 13.05
CA LEU A 22 4.35 -18.65 14.47
C LEU A 22 3.19 -19.63 14.69
N PRO A 23 3.38 -20.68 15.52
CA PRO A 23 2.34 -21.65 15.79
C PRO A 23 1.12 -20.97 16.43
N SER A 24 -0.08 -21.49 16.19
CA SER A 24 -1.33 -20.82 16.54
C SER A 24 -1.37 -20.34 18.00
N TRP A 25 -0.84 -21.13 18.95
CA TRP A 25 -0.77 -20.81 20.39
C TRP A 25 -0.05 -19.50 20.74
N THR A 26 0.82 -18.99 19.86
CA THR A 26 1.51 -17.68 20.05
C THR A 26 0.63 -16.49 19.70
N ARG A 27 -0.45 -16.71 18.95
CA ARG A 27 -1.41 -15.64 18.65
C ARG A 27 -2.36 -15.48 19.84
N PRO A 28 -2.65 -14.24 20.25
CA PRO A 28 -3.67 -14.00 21.25
C PRO A 28 -4.98 -14.68 20.84
N HIS A 29 -5.49 -15.58 21.67
CA HIS A 29 -6.79 -16.23 21.47
C HIS A 29 -7.83 -15.51 22.35
N GLY A 30 -8.73 -14.74 21.75
CA GLY A 30 -9.81 -14.06 22.48
C GLY A 30 -9.70 -12.54 22.51
N ARG A 31 -10.80 -11.90 22.90
CA ARG A 31 -11.18 -10.49 22.64
C ARG A 31 -10.41 -9.47 23.50
N ASP A 32 -10.33 -8.27 22.94
CA ASP A 32 -9.71 -7.01 23.40
C ASP A 32 -8.18 -7.00 23.31
N ILE A 33 -7.68 -6.75 22.09
CA ILE A 33 -6.29 -6.36 21.85
C ILE A 33 -6.09 -5.02 22.56
N SER A 34 -5.27 -4.99 23.61
CA SER A 34 -4.93 -3.74 24.27
C SER A 34 -4.10 -2.84 23.34
N GLU A 35 -4.05 -1.54 23.63
CA GLU A 35 -3.18 -0.62 22.89
C GLU A 35 -1.71 -1.06 22.96
N ALA A 36 -1.28 -1.58 24.12
CA ALA A 36 0.06 -2.12 24.31
C ALA A 36 0.31 -3.35 23.42
N ASP A 37 -0.65 -4.27 23.31
CA ASP A 37 -0.54 -5.44 22.45
C ASP A 37 -0.50 -5.05 20.96
N ALA A 38 -1.30 -4.06 20.57
CA ALA A 38 -1.30 -3.52 19.21
C ALA A 38 0.05 -2.85 18.88
N ALA A 39 0.57 -2.02 19.79
CA ALA A 39 1.87 -1.38 19.64
C ALA A 39 3.01 -2.39 19.56
N PHE A 40 2.98 -3.43 20.41
CA PHE A 40 3.96 -4.51 20.37
C PHE A 40 3.89 -5.29 19.06
N ALA A 41 2.69 -5.70 18.62
CA ALA A 41 2.50 -6.40 17.36
C ALA A 41 2.93 -5.56 16.15
N ALA A 42 2.62 -4.26 16.14
CA ALA A 42 3.07 -3.32 15.11
C ALA A 42 4.60 -3.20 15.10
N GLY A 43 5.24 -3.16 16.28
CA GLY A 43 6.70 -3.15 16.41
C GLY A 43 7.36 -4.41 15.83
N ILE A 44 6.80 -5.60 16.12
CA ILE A 44 7.28 -6.87 15.55
C ILE A 44 7.10 -6.92 14.03
N ALA A 45 5.95 -6.46 13.53
CA ALA A 45 5.69 -6.37 12.09
C ALA A 45 6.67 -5.41 11.40
N LEU A 46 6.90 -4.23 12.00
CA LEU A 46 7.82 -3.24 11.46
C LEU A 46 9.27 -3.73 11.47
N LYS A 47 9.68 -4.44 12.53
CA LYS A 47 11.01 -5.06 12.61
C LYS A 47 11.19 -6.14 11.55
N SER A 48 10.21 -7.02 11.38
CA SER A 48 10.24 -8.07 10.35
C SER A 48 10.33 -7.46 8.95
N LEU A 49 9.64 -6.34 8.73
CA LEU A 49 9.69 -5.60 7.48
C LEU A 49 11.05 -4.92 7.27
N ASP A 50 11.62 -4.30 8.31
CA ASP A 50 12.97 -3.72 8.27
C ASP A 50 14.02 -4.77 7.88
N ASP A 51 13.95 -5.95 8.48
CA ASP A 51 14.84 -7.07 8.15
C ASP A 51 14.71 -7.50 6.69
N LEU A 52 13.48 -7.59 6.17
CA LEU A 52 13.23 -7.91 4.76
C LEU A 52 13.82 -6.83 3.82
N ILE A 53 13.63 -5.56 4.15
CA ILE A 53 14.12 -4.44 3.34
C ILE A 53 15.65 -4.41 3.33
N ARG A 54 16.29 -4.64 4.49
CA ARG A 54 17.75 -4.68 4.62
C ARG A 54 18.36 -5.92 3.95
N ALA A 55 17.67 -7.05 3.97
CA ALA A 55 18.09 -8.25 3.24
C ALA A 55 18.13 -8.04 1.72
N ASN A 56 17.37 -7.05 1.20
CA ASN A 56 17.34 -6.64 -0.20
C ASN A 56 17.31 -7.82 -1.20
N PRO A 57 16.31 -8.71 -1.10
CA PRO A 57 16.22 -9.84 -2.02
C PRO A 57 15.98 -9.36 -3.46
N PRO A 58 16.38 -10.13 -4.48
CA PRO A 58 16.35 -9.68 -5.89
C PRO A 58 14.94 -9.30 -6.37
N TRP A 59 13.88 -9.86 -5.77
CA TRP A 59 12.48 -9.60 -6.12
C TRP A 59 11.86 -8.37 -5.41
N ILE A 60 12.58 -7.71 -4.49
CA ILE A 60 12.02 -6.64 -3.65
C ILE A 60 11.49 -5.45 -4.47
N GLY A 61 12.08 -5.19 -5.64
CA GLY A 61 11.60 -4.16 -6.57
C GLY A 61 10.21 -4.47 -7.13
N CYS A 62 10.00 -5.71 -7.58
CA CYS A 62 8.70 -6.18 -8.08
C CYS A 62 7.63 -6.15 -7.00
N TRP A 63 8.01 -6.45 -5.75
CA TRP A 63 7.10 -6.34 -4.61
C TRP A 63 6.64 -4.90 -4.37
N ARG A 64 7.55 -3.92 -4.40
CA ARG A 64 7.21 -2.49 -4.29
C ARG A 64 6.34 -2.00 -5.44
N ASP A 65 6.64 -2.37 -6.68
CA ASP A 65 5.81 -1.99 -7.84
C ASP A 65 4.40 -2.59 -7.72
N ARG A 66 4.26 -3.82 -7.19
CA ARG A 66 2.94 -4.43 -6.90
C ARG A 66 2.19 -3.70 -5.80
N LEU A 67 2.88 -3.27 -4.74
CA LEU A 67 2.28 -2.45 -3.70
C LEU A 67 1.85 -1.09 -4.24
N ALA A 68 2.68 -0.42 -5.04
CA ALA A 68 2.33 0.85 -5.69
C ALA A 68 1.07 0.74 -6.55
N LEU A 69 0.90 -0.38 -7.24
CA LEU A 69 -0.30 -0.64 -8.03
C LEU A 69 -1.54 -0.88 -7.16
N LYS A 70 -1.42 -1.60 -6.04
CA LYS A 70 -2.50 -1.70 -5.04
C LYS A 70 -2.84 -0.35 -4.42
N SER A 71 -1.84 0.47 -4.17
CA SER A 71 -2.05 1.85 -3.72
C SER A 71 -2.82 2.66 -4.77
N ALA A 72 -2.56 2.43 -6.06
CA ALA A 72 -3.25 3.12 -7.14
C ALA A 72 -4.73 2.73 -7.23
N THR A 73 -5.08 1.46 -7.02
CA THR A 73 -6.50 1.04 -6.99
C THR A 73 -7.23 1.66 -5.81
N VAL A 74 -6.60 1.77 -4.64
CA VAL A 74 -7.18 2.46 -3.48
C VAL A 74 -7.29 3.96 -3.72
N ALA A 75 -6.25 4.59 -4.28
CA ALA A 75 -6.27 6.01 -4.65
C ALA A 75 -7.39 6.32 -5.67
N ALA A 76 -7.59 5.45 -6.67
CA ALA A 76 -8.69 5.58 -7.62
C ALA A 76 -10.04 5.58 -6.90
N LYS A 77 -10.28 4.63 -5.98
CA LYS A 77 -11.50 4.56 -5.17
C LYS A 77 -11.71 5.82 -4.31
N MET A 78 -10.65 6.32 -3.67
CA MET A 78 -10.72 7.56 -2.87
C MET A 78 -11.07 8.77 -3.72
N LEU A 79 -10.66 8.79 -4.99
CA LEU A 79 -10.97 9.85 -5.95
C LEU A 79 -12.28 9.59 -6.74
N GLY A 80 -13.12 8.66 -6.27
CA GLY A 80 -14.43 8.36 -6.85
C GLY A 80 -14.39 7.58 -8.16
N ARG A 81 -13.25 6.95 -8.51
CA ARG A 81 -13.08 6.12 -9.70
C ARG A 81 -13.13 4.65 -9.33
N ASN A 82 -13.83 3.84 -10.14
CA ASN A 82 -13.89 2.40 -9.95
C ASN A 82 -12.96 1.68 -10.94
N GLU A 83 -11.65 1.91 -10.77
CA GLU A 83 -10.64 1.30 -11.61
C GLU A 83 -10.02 0.07 -10.93
N GLU A 84 -9.96 -1.03 -11.70
CA GLU A 84 -9.39 -2.29 -11.25
C GLU A 84 -7.89 -2.38 -11.54
N GLU A 85 -7.21 -3.28 -10.82
CA GLU A 85 -5.75 -3.44 -10.88
C GLU A 85 -5.24 -3.73 -12.30
N HIS A 86 -5.97 -4.53 -13.09
CA HIS A 86 -5.59 -4.85 -14.46
C HIS A 86 -5.75 -3.64 -15.39
N ALA A 87 -6.80 -2.84 -15.23
CA ALA A 87 -7.05 -1.67 -16.07
C ALA A 87 -5.95 -0.61 -15.87
N LEU A 88 -5.51 -0.41 -14.63
CA LEU A 88 -4.39 0.49 -14.31
C LEU A 88 -3.06 0.01 -14.90
N ARG A 89 -2.81 -1.31 -14.92
CA ARG A 89 -1.63 -1.88 -15.57
C ARG A 89 -1.69 -1.67 -17.07
N ASP A 90 -2.81 -2.02 -17.69
CA ASP A 90 -3.00 -1.94 -19.13
C ASP A 90 -2.87 -0.50 -19.62
N ALA A 91 -3.42 0.47 -18.86
CA ALA A 91 -3.28 1.89 -19.16
C ALA A 91 -1.82 2.34 -19.28
N ILE A 92 -0.90 1.77 -18.50
CA ILE A 92 0.53 2.13 -18.58
C ILE A 92 1.29 1.26 -19.58
N LEU A 93 0.95 -0.02 -19.72
CA LEU A 93 1.63 -0.95 -20.62
C LEU A 93 1.29 -0.73 -22.10
N LEU A 94 0.07 -0.28 -22.39
CA LEU A 94 -0.40 -0.03 -23.74
C LEU A 94 -0.13 1.40 -24.23
N THR A 95 0.29 2.30 -23.33
CA THR A 95 0.61 3.68 -23.68
C THR A 95 2.05 3.78 -24.18
N THR A 96 2.24 4.44 -25.32
CA THR A 96 3.58 4.72 -25.86
C THR A 96 4.37 5.59 -24.88
N THR A 97 5.69 5.38 -24.84
CA THR A 97 6.57 6.26 -24.05
C THR A 97 6.39 7.73 -24.45
N GLY A 98 5.97 8.56 -23.48
CA GLY A 98 5.76 10.00 -23.68
C GLY A 98 4.31 10.42 -23.96
N ASP A 99 3.42 9.47 -24.26
CA ASP A 99 1.99 9.73 -24.42
C ASP A 99 1.27 9.81 -23.06
N ASP A 100 0.09 10.41 -23.05
CA ASP A 100 -0.77 10.48 -21.86
C ASP A 100 -1.45 9.12 -21.59
N PRO A 101 -1.15 8.44 -20.47
CA PRO A 101 -1.75 7.14 -20.15
C PRO A 101 -3.18 7.25 -19.59
N GLY A 102 -3.77 8.44 -19.64
CA GLY A 102 -5.10 8.74 -19.15
C GLY A 102 -5.18 8.85 -17.63
N PRO A 103 -6.38 9.12 -17.07
CA PRO A 103 -6.57 9.35 -15.65
C PRO A 103 -6.09 8.18 -14.78
N GLY A 104 -6.42 6.95 -15.15
CA GLY A 104 -5.99 5.74 -14.45
C GLY A 104 -4.49 5.55 -14.44
N GLY A 105 -3.87 5.67 -15.61
CA GLY A 105 -2.42 5.58 -15.75
C GLY A 105 -1.70 6.64 -14.93
N LYS A 106 -2.20 7.88 -14.89
CA LYS A 106 -1.65 8.95 -14.04
C LYS A 106 -1.70 8.60 -12.56
N LEU A 107 -2.77 7.96 -12.07
CA LEU A 107 -2.84 7.49 -10.69
C LEU A 107 -1.76 6.44 -10.39
N PHE A 108 -1.56 5.48 -11.28
CA PHE A 108 -0.49 4.51 -11.10
C PHE A 108 0.91 5.15 -11.19
N LEU A 109 1.12 6.14 -12.07
CA LEU A 109 2.36 6.92 -12.09
C LEU A 109 2.59 7.66 -10.77
N ALA A 110 1.56 8.31 -10.21
CA ALA A 110 1.66 9.03 -8.95
C ALA A 110 2.12 8.11 -7.81
N THR A 111 1.45 6.97 -7.63
CA THR A 111 1.80 6.04 -6.54
C THR A 111 3.15 5.37 -6.79
N ARG A 112 3.53 5.12 -8.05
CA ARG A 112 4.84 4.57 -8.40
C ARG A 112 5.97 5.58 -8.18
N MET A 113 5.74 6.87 -8.45
CA MET A 113 6.68 7.94 -8.13
C MET A 113 6.91 8.02 -6.63
N LEU A 114 5.83 8.04 -5.83
CA LEU A 114 5.91 8.00 -4.36
C LEU A 114 6.66 6.76 -3.85
N ALA A 115 6.40 5.58 -4.43
CA ALA A 115 7.08 4.33 -4.07
C ALA A 115 8.58 4.29 -4.44
N ARG A 116 9.03 5.17 -5.33
CA ARG A 116 10.41 5.21 -5.84
C ARG A 116 11.21 6.40 -5.32
N GLN A 117 10.55 7.35 -4.65
CA GLN A 117 11.16 8.56 -4.15
C GLN A 117 12.14 8.26 -3.02
N SER A 118 13.44 8.38 -3.28
CA SER A 118 14.49 8.20 -2.27
C SER A 118 15.16 9.50 -1.83
N ALA A 119 14.75 10.63 -2.40
CA ALA A 119 15.34 11.94 -2.13
C ALA A 119 14.38 12.86 -1.35
N THR A 120 14.89 14.00 -0.91
CA THR A 120 14.13 15.06 -0.23
C THR A 120 12.85 15.40 -0.99
N ILE A 121 11.75 15.57 -0.23
CA ILE A 121 10.47 15.99 -0.79
C ILE A 121 10.57 17.47 -1.11
N THR A 122 10.65 17.79 -2.40
CA THR A 122 10.79 19.16 -2.90
C THR A 122 9.48 19.66 -3.49
N THR A 123 9.30 20.98 -3.57
CA THR A 123 8.13 21.61 -4.22
C THR A 123 7.85 21.08 -5.64
N PRO A 124 8.83 20.93 -6.56
CA PRO A 124 8.56 20.37 -7.88
C PRO A 124 8.03 18.93 -7.83
N PHE A 125 8.55 18.10 -6.91
CA PHE A 125 8.05 16.74 -6.71
C PHE A 125 6.59 16.74 -6.26
N VAL A 126 6.24 17.55 -5.25
CA VAL A 126 4.84 17.68 -4.78
C VAL A 126 3.93 18.19 -5.90
N LYS A 127 4.42 19.14 -6.72
CA LYS A 127 3.67 19.66 -7.87
C LYS A 127 3.39 18.61 -8.92
N GLU A 128 4.37 17.75 -9.21
CA GLU A 128 4.21 16.65 -10.17
C GLU A 128 3.23 15.59 -9.65
N VAL A 129 3.34 15.19 -8.39
CA VAL A 129 2.39 14.26 -7.75
C VAL A 129 0.98 14.85 -7.74
N ALA A 130 0.82 16.12 -7.38
CA ALA A 130 -0.47 16.81 -7.41
C ALA A 130 -1.09 16.83 -8.82
N ALA A 131 -0.27 17.10 -9.85
CA ALA A 131 -0.73 17.08 -11.23
C ALA A 131 -1.23 15.69 -11.67
N LEU A 132 -0.51 14.63 -11.30
CA LEU A 132 -0.90 13.25 -11.60
C LEU A 132 -2.16 12.80 -10.85
N LEU A 133 -2.35 13.29 -9.62
CA LEU A 133 -3.57 13.04 -8.84
C LEU A 133 -4.76 13.90 -9.30
N GLY A 134 -4.54 14.84 -10.23
CA GLY A 134 -5.58 15.76 -10.72
C GLY A 134 -5.96 16.84 -9.71
N MET A 135 -5.06 17.19 -8.80
CA MET A 135 -5.27 18.22 -7.78
C MET A 135 -4.95 19.62 -8.33
N THR A 136 -5.76 20.61 -7.95
CA THR A 136 -5.49 22.02 -8.25
C THR A 136 -4.30 22.52 -7.43
N TRP A 137 -3.30 23.13 -8.06
CA TRP A 137 -2.18 23.73 -7.33
C TRP A 137 -2.62 24.97 -6.55
N GLY A 138 -2.10 25.14 -5.34
CA GLY A 138 -2.38 26.30 -4.47
C GLY A 138 -1.44 26.36 -3.27
N ASP A 139 -1.52 27.44 -2.50
CA ASP A 139 -0.60 27.73 -1.39
C ASP A 139 -0.58 26.61 -0.33
N SER A 140 -1.72 25.96 -0.10
CA SER A 140 -1.85 24.79 0.78
C SER A 140 -0.97 23.60 0.37
N LEU A 141 -0.74 23.41 -0.93
CA LEU A 141 0.15 22.36 -1.44
C LEU A 141 1.61 22.83 -1.46
N ALA A 142 1.81 24.13 -1.66
CA ALA A 142 3.14 24.73 -1.66
C ALA A 142 3.81 24.65 -0.27
N SER A 143 3.03 24.63 0.81
CA SER A 143 3.54 24.47 2.19
C SER A 143 3.84 23.01 2.58
N ILE A 144 3.49 22.01 1.76
CA ILE A 144 3.69 20.59 2.12
C ILE A 144 5.16 20.22 2.35
N PRO A 145 6.13 20.64 1.51
CA PRO A 145 7.54 20.40 1.79
C PRO A 145 7.95 20.90 3.18
N ASP A 146 7.51 22.09 3.60
CA ASP A 146 7.84 22.65 4.91
C ASP A 146 7.22 21.83 6.07
N ILE A 147 5.98 21.34 5.88
CA ILE A 147 5.31 20.45 6.85
C ILE A 147 6.07 19.13 6.96
N VAL A 148 6.49 18.54 5.83
CA VAL A 148 7.28 17.31 5.79
C VAL A 148 8.62 17.51 6.48
N ASP A 149 9.33 18.60 6.19
CA ASP A 149 10.63 18.88 6.79
C ASP A 149 10.51 19.08 8.31
N SER A 150 9.49 19.81 8.76
CA SER A 150 9.18 19.99 10.19
C SER A 150 8.88 18.65 10.87
N ALA A 151 8.08 17.78 10.24
CA ALA A 151 7.77 16.46 10.77
C ALA A 151 9.01 15.54 10.78
N ASN A 152 9.89 15.66 9.77
CA ASN A 152 11.12 14.89 9.69
C ASN A 152 12.14 15.31 10.75
N GLN A 153 12.20 16.60 11.10
CA GLN A 153 13.05 17.13 12.18
C GLN A 153 12.55 16.79 13.58
N SER A 154 11.28 16.39 13.73
CA SER A 154 10.75 16.00 15.05
C SER A 154 11.50 14.80 15.65
N GLU A 155 11.69 14.80 16.97
CA GLU A 155 12.26 13.66 17.71
C GLU A 155 11.23 12.55 18.00
N ARG A 156 10.01 12.68 17.46
CA ARG A 156 8.95 11.67 17.66
C ARG A 156 9.32 10.37 16.95
N ALA A 157 8.90 9.25 17.54
CA ALA A 157 9.06 7.95 16.90
C ALA A 157 8.34 7.92 15.54
N ALA A 158 8.89 7.17 14.58
CA ALA A 158 8.47 7.19 13.19
C ALA A 158 6.94 7.08 12.97
N PRO A 159 6.21 6.16 13.65
CA PRO A 159 4.76 6.05 13.47
C PRO A 159 3.99 7.29 13.92
N PHE A 160 4.42 7.95 15.01
CA PHE A 160 3.78 9.16 15.51
C PHE A 160 4.08 10.37 14.62
N ALA A 161 5.32 10.52 14.16
CA ALA A 161 5.66 11.56 13.19
C ALA A 161 4.82 11.42 11.91
N VAL A 162 4.66 10.18 11.42
CA VAL A 162 3.80 9.85 10.26
C VAL A 162 2.35 10.23 10.51
N ALA A 163 1.79 9.88 11.67
CA ALA A 163 0.42 10.24 12.03
C ALA A 163 0.23 11.77 12.09
N ASP A 164 1.20 12.50 12.66
CA ASP A 164 1.19 13.96 12.72
C ASP A 164 1.22 14.59 11.32
N LEU A 165 2.07 14.08 10.42
CA LEU A 165 2.16 14.56 9.03
C LEU A 165 0.82 14.38 8.30
N ILE A 166 0.23 13.18 8.39
CA ILE A 166 -1.07 12.91 7.76
C ILE A 166 -2.11 13.87 8.33
N THR A 167 -2.14 14.04 9.65
CA THR A 167 -3.07 14.94 10.33
C THR A 167 -2.89 16.39 9.87
N ALA A 168 -1.64 16.87 9.78
CA ALA A 168 -1.32 18.23 9.36
C ALA A 168 -1.73 18.50 7.90
N ILE A 169 -1.41 17.59 6.97
CA ILE A 169 -1.80 17.75 5.56
C ILE A 169 -3.33 17.68 5.42
N SER A 170 -3.98 16.70 6.06
CA SER A 170 -5.45 16.55 5.98
C SER A 170 -6.21 17.70 6.63
N ALA A 171 -5.65 18.35 7.65
CA ALA A 171 -6.25 19.54 8.28
C ALA A 171 -6.23 20.75 7.34
N VAL A 172 -5.16 20.91 6.56
CA VAL A 172 -5.03 22.01 5.58
C VAL A 172 -5.84 21.70 4.32
N ARG A 173 -5.83 20.44 3.87
CA ARG A 173 -6.45 20.03 2.60
C ARG A 173 -7.01 18.60 2.67
N PRO A 174 -8.30 18.42 3.03
CA PRO A 174 -8.90 17.09 3.19
C PRO A 174 -8.93 16.25 1.91
N ASP A 175 -9.01 16.88 0.74
CA ASP A 175 -8.95 16.22 -0.58
C ASP A 175 -7.55 15.67 -0.92
N ALA A 176 -6.50 16.10 -0.21
CA ALA A 176 -5.13 15.64 -0.41
C ALA A 176 -4.77 14.37 0.38
N GLU A 177 -5.75 13.67 0.95
CA GLU A 177 -5.52 12.47 1.78
C GLU A 177 -4.69 11.40 1.05
N VAL A 178 -4.93 11.17 -0.24
CA VAL A 178 -4.14 10.23 -1.06
C VAL A 178 -2.65 10.60 -1.07
N MET A 179 -2.36 11.89 -1.25
CA MET A 179 -0.99 12.40 -1.26
C MET A 179 -0.38 12.35 0.14
N ALA A 180 -1.15 12.66 1.19
CA ALA A 180 -0.70 12.59 2.58
C ALA A 180 -0.24 11.16 2.95
N LEU A 181 -1.05 10.14 2.61
CA LEU A 181 -0.71 8.73 2.85
C LEU A 181 0.52 8.30 2.04
N GLY A 182 0.66 8.76 0.80
CA GLY A 182 1.83 8.49 -0.02
C GLY A 182 3.12 9.14 0.52
N LEU A 183 3.05 10.41 0.94
CA LEU A 183 4.19 11.12 1.53
C LEU A 183 4.55 10.56 2.90
N ALA A 184 3.58 10.01 3.63
CA ALA A 184 3.82 9.32 4.88
C ALA A 184 4.68 8.04 4.70
N ASP A 185 4.47 7.27 3.63
CA ASP A 185 5.35 6.13 3.30
C ASP A 185 6.80 6.60 2.98
N VAL A 186 6.95 7.76 2.34
CA VAL A 186 8.25 8.39 2.09
C VAL A 186 8.89 8.88 3.38
N MET A 187 8.15 9.51 4.28
CA MET A 187 8.70 9.96 5.56
C MET A 187 9.07 8.79 6.48
N LEU A 188 8.27 7.71 6.48
CA LEU A 188 8.62 6.48 7.19
C LEU A 188 9.98 5.94 6.73
N THR A 189 10.24 6.03 5.43
CA THR A 189 11.52 5.64 4.81
C THR A 189 12.68 6.51 5.30
N CYS A 190 12.48 7.83 5.41
CA CYS A 190 13.47 8.73 5.98
C CYS A 190 13.76 8.42 7.46
N LYS A 191 12.71 8.26 8.28
CA LYS A 191 12.83 7.97 9.72
C LYS A 191 13.49 6.62 10.03
N LEU A 192 13.25 5.62 9.19
CA LEU A 192 13.81 4.26 9.36
C LEU A 192 15.11 4.03 8.57
N ASN A 193 15.58 5.06 7.85
CA ASN A 193 16.75 5.00 6.98
C ASN A 193 16.69 3.82 6.00
N TRP A 194 15.55 3.67 5.34
CA TRP A 194 15.35 2.69 4.28
C TRP A 194 15.82 3.24 2.93
N PRO A 195 16.34 2.39 2.03
CA PRO A 195 16.87 2.86 0.74
C PRO A 195 15.78 3.36 -0.21
N LYS A 196 14.57 2.81 -0.11
CA LYS A 196 13.43 3.14 -0.98
C LYS A 196 12.12 2.97 -0.21
N PRO A 197 11.10 3.80 -0.51
CA PRO A 197 9.78 3.66 0.06
C PRO A 197 9.12 2.32 -0.21
N VAL A 198 8.23 1.97 0.72
CA VAL A 198 7.35 0.82 0.62
C VAL A 198 5.93 1.35 0.79
N PRO A 199 5.07 1.24 -0.23
CA PRO A 199 3.69 1.72 -0.12
C PRO A 199 2.88 0.82 0.82
N LEU A 200 2.72 1.24 2.08
CA LEU A 200 2.07 0.45 3.13
C LEU A 200 0.72 1.05 3.52
N LEU A 201 0.62 2.38 3.52
CA LEU A 201 -0.51 3.06 4.12
C LEU A 201 -1.74 3.13 3.20
N LEU A 202 -1.53 3.48 1.93
CA LEU A 202 -2.62 3.54 0.95
C LEU A 202 -3.39 2.21 0.83
N PRO A 203 -2.74 1.03 0.66
CA PRO A 203 -3.46 -0.24 0.51
C PRO A 203 -4.34 -0.60 1.71
N GLU A 204 -3.99 -0.13 2.92
CA GLU A 204 -4.70 -0.44 4.17
C GLU A 204 -5.80 0.58 4.51
N ARG A 205 -5.97 1.65 3.73
CA ARG A 205 -6.92 2.74 4.03
C ARG A 205 -8.37 2.30 4.24
N PHE A 206 -8.79 1.24 3.56
CA PHE A 206 -10.12 0.64 3.72
C PHE A 206 -10.09 -0.63 4.60
N GLY A 207 -8.91 -1.13 4.96
CA GLY A 207 -8.70 -2.35 5.74
C GLY A 207 -9.31 -3.62 5.10
N PRO A 208 -9.03 -4.80 5.68
CA PRO A 208 -9.59 -6.08 5.23
C PRO A 208 -11.13 -6.19 5.38
N ARG A 209 -11.79 -5.17 5.95
CA ARG A 209 -13.23 -5.14 6.25
C ARG A 209 -14.09 -4.44 5.20
N SER A 210 -13.48 -3.88 4.15
CA SER A 210 -14.20 -3.06 3.15
C SER A 210 -14.22 -3.65 1.74
N ALA A 211 -13.85 -4.91 1.57
CA ALA A 211 -14.21 -5.61 0.33
C ALA A 211 -15.74 -5.71 0.29
N PRO A 212 -16.43 -5.20 -0.75
CA PRO A 212 -17.83 -5.51 -0.92
C PRO A 212 -17.92 -7.03 -1.00
N SER A 213 -18.68 -7.62 -0.07
CA SER A 213 -19.06 -9.02 -0.15
C SER A 213 -19.61 -9.24 -1.55
N ALA A 214 -18.85 -9.96 -2.38
CA ALA A 214 -19.38 -10.51 -3.61
C ALA A 214 -20.64 -11.26 -3.19
N VAL A 215 -21.78 -10.76 -3.65
CA VAL A 215 -23.09 -11.36 -3.41
C VAL A 215 -23.01 -12.79 -3.95
N ALA A 216 -22.73 -13.73 -3.05
CA ALA A 216 -22.85 -15.14 -3.35
C ALA A 216 -24.34 -15.40 -3.53
N GLY A 217 -24.72 -15.59 -4.78
CA GLY A 217 -26.08 -15.76 -5.22
C GLY A 217 -26.87 -16.73 -4.36
N VAL A 218 -28.12 -16.36 -4.14
CA VAL A 218 -29.19 -17.22 -3.64
C VAL A 218 -29.23 -18.49 -4.48
N SER A 219 -28.62 -19.55 -3.99
CA SER A 219 -28.86 -20.91 -4.48
C SER A 219 -30.14 -21.41 -3.81
N GLY A 220 -31.25 -21.28 -4.55
CA GLY A 220 -32.53 -21.82 -4.16
C GLY A 220 -32.46 -23.34 -4.03
N ARG A 221 -32.44 -23.83 -2.79
CA ARG A 221 -32.67 -25.25 -2.50
C ARG A 221 -34.16 -25.46 -2.23
N ALA A 222 -34.92 -25.64 -3.31
CA ALA A 222 -36.25 -26.23 -3.22
C ALA A 222 -36.10 -27.73 -2.93
N SER A 223 -36.60 -28.20 -1.77
CA SER A 223 -36.89 -29.62 -1.51
C SER A 223 -37.89 -29.78 -0.36
N ARG A 224 -39.18 -29.69 -0.75
CA ARG A 224 -40.39 -30.41 -0.32
C ARG A 224 -40.85 -30.48 1.17
N PRO A 225 -42.17 -30.38 1.41
CA PRO A 225 -42.78 -30.33 2.74
C PRO A 225 -42.97 -31.70 3.40
N ILE A 226 -42.89 -31.69 4.74
CA ILE A 226 -43.17 -32.82 5.64
C ILE A 226 -44.64 -33.24 5.53
N ARG A 227 -44.85 -34.49 5.11
CA ARG A 227 -46.16 -35.15 5.03
C ARG A 227 -46.65 -35.48 6.45
N LYS A 228 -47.69 -34.79 6.93
CA LYS A 228 -48.41 -35.17 8.16
C LYS A 228 -49.07 -36.54 7.95
N ARG A 229 -48.74 -37.53 8.80
CA ARG A 229 -49.51 -38.76 8.95
C ARG A 229 -50.63 -38.49 9.96
N SER A 230 -51.86 -38.48 9.47
CA SER A 230 -53.08 -38.62 10.26
C SER A 230 -53.24 -40.08 10.68
N ALA A 231 -53.28 -40.32 12.00
CA ALA A 231 -53.67 -41.60 12.58
C ALA A 231 -55.20 -41.63 12.75
N TRP A 232 -55.85 -42.62 12.13
CA TRP A 232 -57.18 -43.11 12.47
C TRP A 232 -57.07 -44.63 12.60
N ARG A 233 -56.96 -45.11 13.84
CA ARG A 233 -57.63 -46.28 14.41
C ARG A 233 -57.17 -46.47 15.85
#